data_AF-A0A2V8QAF8-F1
#
_entry.id   AF-A0A2V8QAF8-F1
#
_cell.length_a   1.000
_cell.length_b   1.000
_cell.length_c   1.000
_cell.angle_alpha   90.00
_cell.angle_beta   90.00
_cell.angle_gamma   90.00
#
_symmetry.space_group_name_H-M   'P 1'
#
loop_
_entity.id
_entity.type
_entity.pdbx_description
1 polymer ?
#
loop_
_entity_poly.entity_id
_entity_poly.type
_entity_poly.pdbx_seq_one_letter_code
_entity_poly.pdbx_strand_id
1 'polypeptide(L)'
;MSKPANVNVDPLLLPFLQAPSDDEADTVLAELISQQADPIVKKIVGYKFQVFFRENNRAQNEDADDVHSEIVLKLLSRLSELRNNSQLEVIRDFRGYVAVTSYRACYEYLRRKYPQRYSLKNKLRYFLRHKDGFALWETEG
;
A
#
# COMPACT_ATOMS: atom_id res chain seq x y z
N MET A 1 -33.02 12.24 17.58
CA MET A 1 -32.01 11.42 18.29
C MET A 1 -31.26 10.60 17.25
N SER A 2 -30.09 11.06 16.82
CA SER A 2 -29.27 10.36 15.82
C SER A 2 -28.44 9.27 16.50
N LYS A 3 -28.58 8.05 15.99
CA LYS A 3 -27.81 6.85 16.34
C LYS A 3 -26.30 7.13 16.14
N PRO A 4 -25.39 6.79 17.08
CA PRO A 4 -23.97 6.94 16.80
C PRO A 4 -23.61 5.98 15.67
N ALA A 5 -23.04 6.51 14.59
CA ALA A 5 -22.40 5.69 13.57
C ALA A 5 -21.33 4.86 14.27
N ASN A 6 -21.48 3.54 14.28
CA ASN A 6 -20.47 2.62 14.79
C ASN A 6 -19.23 2.80 13.92
N VAL A 7 -18.29 3.61 14.40
CA VAL A 7 -16.99 3.83 13.78
C VAL A 7 -16.18 2.55 13.98
N ASN A 8 -16.36 1.59 13.08
CA ASN A 8 -15.72 0.28 13.15
C ASN A 8 -14.26 0.41 12.69
N VAL A 9 -13.41 0.90 13.60
CA VAL A 9 -11.95 0.94 13.45
C VAL A 9 -11.41 -0.46 13.66
N ASP A 10 -10.37 -0.81 12.91
CA ASP A 10 -9.69 -2.09 13.09
C ASP A 10 -9.21 -2.25 14.55
N PRO A 11 -9.56 -3.36 15.24
CA PRO A 11 -9.10 -3.65 16.59
C PRO A 11 -7.59 -3.55 16.80
N LEU A 12 -6.78 -3.84 15.78
CA LEU A 12 -5.32 -3.73 15.83
C LEU A 12 -4.82 -2.29 16.05
N LEU A 13 -5.63 -1.29 15.70
CA LEU A 13 -5.28 0.12 15.84
C LEU A 13 -5.72 0.70 17.19
N LEU A 14 -6.63 0.05 17.90
CA LEU A 14 -7.19 0.58 19.16
C LEU A 14 -6.11 0.83 20.22
N PRO A 15 -5.14 -0.06 20.48
CA PRO A 15 -4.10 0.20 21.47
C PRO A 15 -3.29 1.47 21.17
N PHE A 16 -3.01 1.73 19.90
CA PHE A 16 -2.29 2.93 19.46
C PHE A 16 -3.16 4.19 19.60
N LEU A 17 -4.41 4.13 19.17
CA LEU A 17 -5.32 5.28 19.20
C LEU A 17 -5.77 5.67 20.61
N GLN A 18 -5.78 4.72 21.55
CA GLN A 18 -6.18 4.92 22.94
C GLN A 18 -5.00 5.17 23.88
N ALA A 19 -3.77 5.16 23.37
CA ALA A 19 -2.58 5.39 24.17
C ALA A 19 -2.63 6.77 24.85
N PRO A 20 -2.46 6.85 26.19
CA PRO A 20 -2.67 8.06 26.98
C PRO A 20 -1.58 9.12 26.80
N SER A 21 -0.38 8.71 26.37
CA SER A 21 0.76 9.60 26.12
C SER A 21 1.33 9.37 24.72
N ASP A 22 2.05 10.36 24.21
CA ASP A 22 2.72 10.25 22.91
C ASP A 22 3.86 9.21 22.94
N ASP A 23 4.60 9.10 24.05
CA ASP A 23 5.66 8.09 24.20
C ASP A 23 5.12 6.65 24.17
N GLU A 24 3.98 6.40 24.82
CA GLU A 24 3.31 5.10 24.76
C GLU A 24 2.76 4.84 23.36
N ALA A 25 2.19 5.87 22.70
CA ALA A 25 1.69 5.73 21.34
C ALA A 25 2.81 5.39 20.36
N ASP A 26 3.97 6.03 20.47
CA ASP A 26 5.14 5.76 19.61
C ASP A 26 5.67 4.33 19.81
N THR A 27 5.67 3.85 21.05
CA THR A 27 6.06 2.47 21.38
C THR A 27 5.09 1.47 20.74
N VAL A 28 3.79 1.67 20.91
CA VAL A 28 2.76 0.80 20.32
C VAL A 28 2.76 0.89 18.79
N LEU A 29 3.03 2.07 18.23
CA LEU A 29 3.14 2.28 16.78
C LEU A 29 4.33 1.50 16.20
N ALA A 30 5.49 1.55 16.85
CA ALA A 30 6.66 0.79 16.42
C ALA A 30 6.39 -0.73 16.46
N GLU A 31 5.71 -1.20 17.49
CA GLU A 31 5.30 -2.60 17.62
C GLU A 31 4.28 -3.00 16.52
N LEU A 32 3.28 -2.16 16.29
CA LEU A 32 2.27 -2.37 15.25
C LEU A 32 2.90 -2.45 13.86
N ILE A 33 3.81 -1.55 13.53
CA ILE A 33 4.52 -1.55 12.25
C ILE A 33 5.39 -2.80 12.13
N SER A 34 6.22 -3.12 13.14
CA SER A 34 7.14 -4.25 13.06
C SER A 34 6.44 -5.60 13.02
N GLN A 35 5.35 -5.79 13.77
CA GLN A 35 4.66 -7.08 13.86
C GLN A 35 3.61 -7.28 12.78
N GLN A 36 2.88 -6.22 12.39
CA GLN A 36 1.72 -6.35 11.51
C GLN A 36 1.99 -5.84 10.10
N ALA A 37 2.73 -4.74 9.95
CA ALA A 37 2.94 -4.13 8.64
C ALA A 37 4.17 -4.70 7.93
N ASP A 38 5.32 -4.71 8.60
CA ASP A 38 6.62 -5.05 8.02
C ASP A 38 6.65 -6.42 7.30
N PRO A 39 6.07 -7.50 7.85
CA PRO A 39 6.04 -8.79 7.15
C PRO A 39 5.23 -8.75 5.84
N ILE A 40 4.15 -7.97 5.80
CA ILE A 40 3.30 -7.80 4.61
C ILE A 40 4.06 -6.98 3.56
N VAL A 41 4.69 -5.88 3.97
CA VAL A 41 5.49 -5.02 3.09
C VAL A 41 6.62 -5.83 2.46
N LYS A 42 7.44 -6.52 3.28
CA LYS A 42 8.54 -7.36 2.80
C LYS A 42 8.08 -8.42 1.80
N LYS A 43 6.97 -9.11 2.10
CA LYS A 43 6.40 -10.12 1.19
C LYS A 43 5.99 -9.52 -0.15
N ILE A 44 5.31 -8.38 -0.14
CA ILE A 44 4.80 -7.74 -1.36
C ILE A 44 5.94 -7.14 -2.19
N VAL A 45 6.86 -6.40 -1.56
CA VAL A 45 8.02 -5.81 -2.21
C VAL A 45 8.90 -6.91 -2.80
N GLY A 46 9.26 -7.92 -2.02
CA GLY A 46 10.06 -9.05 -2.48
C GLY A 46 9.43 -9.75 -3.70
N TYR A 47 8.14 -10.08 -3.63
CA TYR A 47 7.42 -10.68 -4.75
C TYR A 47 7.39 -9.77 -5.98
N LYS A 48 7.09 -8.48 -5.83
CA LYS A 48 7.01 -7.55 -6.96
C LYS A 48 8.35 -7.34 -7.63
N PHE A 49 9.41 -7.22 -6.86
CA PHE A 49 10.73 -7.00 -7.40
C PHE A 49 11.23 -8.27 -8.11
N GLN A 50 11.06 -9.46 -7.54
CA GLN A 50 11.36 -10.71 -8.23
C GLN A 50 10.61 -10.89 -9.57
N VAL A 51 9.35 -10.43 -9.67
CA VAL A 51 8.58 -10.53 -10.92
C VAL A 51 9.05 -9.55 -12.00
N PHE A 52 9.53 -8.36 -11.60
CA PHE A 52 9.91 -7.30 -12.53
C PHE A 52 11.39 -7.33 -12.92
N PHE A 53 12.25 -7.81 -12.04
CA PHE A 53 13.69 -7.92 -12.23
C PHE A 53 14.05 -9.41 -12.41
N ARG A 54 14.61 -9.77 -13.56
CA ARG A 54 15.02 -11.15 -13.86
C ARG A 54 16.37 -11.53 -13.25
N GLU A 55 17.18 -10.54 -12.86
CA GLU A 55 18.52 -10.73 -12.31
C GLU A 55 18.60 -10.12 -10.91
N ASN A 56 18.90 -10.94 -9.90
CA ASN A 56 19.17 -10.47 -8.55
C ASN A 56 20.53 -9.76 -8.51
N ASN A 57 20.55 -8.45 -8.70
CA ASN A 57 21.74 -7.62 -8.53
C ASN A 57 21.60 -6.67 -7.33
N ARG A 58 22.72 -6.08 -6.87
CA ARG A 58 22.73 -5.20 -5.68
C ARG A 58 21.79 -4.01 -5.81
N ALA A 59 21.73 -3.41 -7.00
CA ALA A 59 20.85 -2.27 -7.28
C ALA A 59 19.37 -2.62 -7.03
N GLN A 60 18.92 -3.83 -7.40
CA GLN A 60 17.55 -4.27 -7.12
C GLN A 60 17.25 -4.36 -5.62
N ASN A 61 18.21 -4.82 -4.82
CA ASN A 61 18.03 -4.91 -3.38
C ASN A 61 17.94 -3.51 -2.76
N GLU A 62 18.79 -2.58 -3.18
CA GLU A 62 18.73 -1.17 -2.77
C GLU A 62 17.38 -0.54 -3.15
N ASP A 63 16.91 -0.76 -4.37
CA ASP A 63 15.61 -0.27 -4.81
C ASP A 63 14.44 -0.86 -3.98
N ALA A 64 14.54 -2.12 -3.58
CA ALA A 64 13.53 -2.80 -2.78
C ALA A 64 13.50 -2.22 -1.36
N ASP A 65 14.67 -1.97 -0.77
CA ASP A 65 14.82 -1.35 0.54
C ASP A 65 14.32 0.11 0.55
N ASP A 66 14.56 0.85 -0.52
CA ASP A 66 14.03 2.20 -0.71
C ASP A 66 12.50 2.21 -0.74
N VAL A 67 11.89 1.33 -1.55
CA VAL A 67 10.42 1.22 -1.64
C VAL A 67 9.82 0.74 -0.32
N HIS A 68 10.49 -0.19 0.37
CA HIS A 68 10.08 -0.64 1.69
C HIS A 68 10.05 0.54 2.68
N SER A 69 11.13 1.31 2.75
CA SER A 69 11.25 2.49 3.61
C SER A 69 10.19 3.54 3.28
N GLU A 70 9.92 3.79 2.00
CA GLU A 70 8.84 4.70 1.56
C GLU A 70 7.46 4.25 2.05
N ILE A 71 7.17 2.94 1.98
CA ILE A 71 5.90 2.39 2.45
C ILE A 71 5.78 2.58 3.97
N VAL A 72 6.83 2.25 4.73
CA VAL A 72 6.83 2.43 6.20
C VAL A 72 6.59 3.88 6.57
N LEU A 73 7.27 4.83 5.92
CA LEU A 73 7.05 6.26 6.15
C LEU A 73 5.61 6.68 5.85
N LYS A 74 5.02 6.23 4.73
CA LYS A 74 3.61 6.50 4.38
C LYS A 74 2.65 5.95 5.44
N LEU A 75 2.93 4.77 5.99
CA LEU A 75 2.11 4.18 7.06
C LEU A 75 2.22 4.98 8.35
N LEU A 76 3.44 5.35 8.77
CA LEU A 76 3.68 6.16 9.97
C LEU A 76 2.97 7.51 9.88
N SER A 77 3.12 8.23 8.76
CA SER A 77 2.43 9.50 8.54
C SER A 77 0.91 9.34 8.60
N ARG A 78 0.35 8.31 7.94
CA ARG A 78 -1.09 8.07 7.96
C ARG A 78 -1.62 7.76 9.35
N LEU A 79 -0.92 6.94 10.12
CA LEU A 79 -1.35 6.55 11.47
C LEU A 79 -1.23 7.74 12.45
N SER A 80 -0.16 8.53 12.35
CA SER A 80 -0.01 9.76 13.11
C SER A 80 -1.15 10.75 12.81
N GLU A 81 -1.48 10.95 11.53
CA GLU A 81 -2.63 11.77 11.12
C GLU A 81 -3.95 11.24 11.69
N LEU A 82 -4.18 9.93 11.66
CA LEU A 82 -5.40 9.30 12.17
C LEU A 82 -5.58 9.52 13.68
N ARG A 83 -4.49 9.49 14.45
CA ARG A 83 -4.53 9.77 15.90
C ARG A 83 -4.79 11.24 16.20
N ASN A 84 -4.20 12.14 15.42
CA ASN A 84 -4.30 13.58 15.64
C ASN A 84 -5.59 14.21 15.07
N ASN A 85 -6.23 13.58 14.09
CA ASN A 85 -7.41 14.11 13.41
C ASN A 85 -8.56 13.08 13.35
N SER A 86 -9.51 13.20 14.28
CA SER A 86 -10.68 12.31 14.40
C SER A 86 -11.69 12.39 13.24
N GLN A 87 -11.52 13.34 12.30
CA GLN A 87 -12.37 13.50 11.11
C GLN A 87 -11.91 12.68 9.90
N LEU A 88 -10.74 12.03 9.98
CA LEU A 88 -10.19 11.26 8.87
C LEU A 88 -10.92 9.92 8.69
N GLU A 89 -10.93 9.44 7.45
CA GLU A 89 -11.50 8.12 7.12
C GLU A 89 -10.81 7.02 7.93
N VAL A 90 -11.62 6.25 8.66
CA VAL A 90 -11.14 5.18 9.53
C VAL A 90 -10.62 3.99 8.75
N ILE A 91 -9.53 3.41 9.25
CA ILE A 91 -8.98 2.16 8.73
C ILE A 91 -9.74 1.01 9.39
N ARG A 92 -10.53 0.30 8.59
CA ARG A 92 -11.37 -0.84 9.03
C ARG A 92 -10.66 -2.19 8.97
N ASP A 93 -9.64 -2.28 8.12
CA ASP A 93 -8.74 -3.43 7.96
C ASP A 93 -7.33 -2.89 7.72
N PHE A 94 -6.51 -2.92 8.77
CA PHE A 94 -5.15 -2.41 8.76
C PHE A 94 -4.25 -3.26 7.87
N ARG A 95 -4.36 -4.58 7.92
CA ARG A 95 -3.52 -5.47 7.10
C ARG A 95 -3.85 -5.32 5.61
N GLY A 96 -5.13 -5.23 5.27
CA GLY A 96 -5.60 -4.91 3.92
C GLY A 96 -5.12 -3.54 3.46
N TYR A 97 -5.18 -2.53 4.33
CA TYR A 97 -4.65 -1.19 4.05
C TYR A 97 -3.14 -1.20 3.77
N VAL A 98 -2.34 -1.92 4.57
CA VAL A 98 -0.90 -2.10 4.36
C VAL A 98 -0.65 -2.77 3.01
N ALA A 99 -1.39 -3.82 2.67
CA ALA A 99 -1.22 -4.54 1.41
C ALA A 99 -1.50 -3.63 0.20
N VAL A 100 -2.61 -2.89 0.21
CA VAL A 100 -2.97 -1.95 -0.86
C VAL A 100 -1.92 -0.84 -0.99
N THR A 101 -1.48 -0.26 0.13
CA THR A 101 -0.45 0.78 0.16
C THR A 101 0.88 0.27 -0.42
N SER A 102 1.25 -0.96 -0.07
CA SER A 102 2.47 -1.62 -0.58
C SER A 102 2.40 -1.84 -2.08
N TYR A 103 1.28 -2.38 -2.59
CA TYR A 103 1.10 -2.54 -4.03
C TYR A 103 1.14 -1.21 -4.78
N ARG A 104 0.49 -0.17 -4.25
CA ARG A 104 0.51 1.17 -4.87
C ARG A 104 1.93 1.72 -4.95
N ALA A 105 2.69 1.69 -3.85
CA ALA A 105 4.07 2.15 -3.83
C ALA A 105 4.97 1.39 -4.82
N CYS A 106 4.89 0.06 -4.85
CA CYS A 106 5.63 -0.73 -5.84
C CYS A 106 5.28 -0.34 -7.29
N TYR A 107 3.99 -0.15 -7.59
CA TYR A 107 3.57 0.24 -8.94
C TYR A 107 3.99 1.67 -9.29
N GLU A 108 3.92 2.61 -8.35
CA GLU A 108 4.40 3.98 -8.53
C GLU A 108 5.90 4.00 -8.83
N TYR A 109 6.69 3.30 -8.01
CA TYR A 109 8.12 3.16 -8.22
C TYR A 109 8.46 2.56 -9.58
N LEU A 110 7.87 1.41 -9.93
CA LEU A 110 8.12 0.73 -11.21
C LEU A 110 7.69 1.57 -12.41
N ARG A 111 6.60 2.36 -12.27
CA ARG A 111 6.15 3.29 -13.32
C ARG A 111 7.14 4.42 -13.53
N ARG A 112 7.72 4.96 -12.46
CA ARG A 112 8.75 6.02 -12.52
C ARG A 112 10.06 5.49 -13.11
N LYS A 113 10.48 4.29 -12.70
CA LYS A 113 11.73 3.66 -13.17
C LYS A 113 11.66 3.18 -14.62
N TYR A 114 10.50 2.67 -15.07
CA TYR A 114 10.30 2.12 -16.41
C TYR A 114 9.18 2.83 -17.19
N PRO A 115 9.32 4.12 -17.50
CA PRO A 115 8.25 4.93 -18.09
C PRO A 115 7.86 4.46 -19.50
N GLN A 116 8.82 3.98 -20.29
CA GLN A 116 8.58 3.46 -21.65
C GLN A 116 7.74 2.18 -21.64
N ARG A 117 8.04 1.24 -20.74
CA ARG A 117 7.24 0.01 -20.55
C ARG A 117 5.82 0.34 -20.10
N TYR A 118 5.68 1.32 -19.20
CA TYR A 118 4.38 1.79 -18.77
C TYR A 118 3.58 2.43 -19.91
N SER A 119 4.21 3.31 -20.70
CA SER A 119 3.60 3.93 -21.88
C SER A 119 3.14 2.89 -22.91
N LEU A 120 3.98 1.89 -23.21
CA LEU A 120 3.62 0.79 -24.11
C LEU A 120 2.41 0.00 -23.60
N LYS A 121 2.39 -0.37 -22.31
CA LYS A 121 1.25 -1.06 -21.70
C LYS A 121 -0.04 -0.26 -21.83
N ASN A 122 0.01 1.06 -21.63
CA ASN A 122 -1.15 1.93 -21.77
C ASN A 122 -1.63 2.02 -23.22
N LYS A 123 -0.70 2.16 -24.18
CA LYS A 123 -1.02 2.17 -25.62
C LYS A 123 -1.67 0.86 -26.05
N LEU A 124 -1.13 -0.28 -25.61
CA LEU A 124 -1.69 -1.60 -25.89
C LEU A 124 -3.09 -1.76 -25.29
N ARG A 125 -3.27 -1.39 -24.02
CA ARG A 125 -4.59 -1.44 -23.37
C ARG A 125 -5.61 -0.56 -24.09
N TYR A 126 -5.21 0.65 -24.47
CA TYR A 126 -6.06 1.55 -25.23
C TYR A 126 -6.46 0.93 -26.57
N PHE A 127 -5.48 0.44 -27.33
CA PHE A 127 -5.72 -0.19 -28.63
C PHE A 127 -6.66 -1.41 -28.54
N LEU A 128 -6.42 -2.31 -27.58
CA LEU A 128 -7.23 -3.52 -27.42
C LEU A 128 -8.67 -3.23 -26.98
N ARG A 129 -8.88 -2.12 -26.25
CA ARG A 129 -10.22 -1.73 -25.77
C ARG A 129 -11.03 -0.95 -26.80
N HIS A 130 -10.39 -0.17 -27.68
CA HIS A 130 -11.08 0.76 -28.58
C HIS A 130 -11.09 0.32 -30.05
N LYS A 131 -10.48 -0.82 -30.38
CA LYS A 131 -10.50 -1.37 -31.75
C LYS A 131 -11.45 -2.55 -31.83
N ASP A 132 -12.49 -2.40 -32.64
CA ASP A 132 -13.45 -3.45 -32.95
C ASP A 132 -12.72 -4.71 -33.42
N GLY A 133 -13.12 -5.86 -32.88
CA GLY A 133 -12.49 -7.16 -33.12
C GLY A 133 -11.40 -7.58 -32.13
N PHE A 134 -10.94 -6.68 -31.23
CA PHE A 134 -9.99 -7.03 -30.16
C PHE A 134 -10.57 -7.03 -28.74
N ALA A 135 -11.76 -6.45 -28.56
CA ALA A 135 -12.51 -6.47 -27.29
C ALA A 135 -13.34 -7.76 -27.13
N LEU A 136 -12.76 -8.92 -27.43
CA LEU A 136 -13.47 -10.21 -27.47
C LEU A 136 -14.07 -10.60 -26.10
N TRP A 137 -13.54 -10.07 -25.01
CA TRP A 137 -14.05 -10.28 -23.64
C TRP A 137 -15.31 -9.46 -23.32
N GLU A 138 -15.74 -8.51 -24.15
CA GLU A 138 -17.02 -7.79 -24.00
C GLU A 138 -18.14 -8.45 -24.82
N THR A 139 -17.79 -9.37 -25.73
CA THR A 139 -18.74 -10.10 -26.58
C THR A 139 -19.14 -11.48 -26.05
N GLU A 140 -18.62 -11.92 -24.90
CA GLU A 140 -19.16 -13.06 -24.15
C GLU A 140 -19.93 -12.55 -22.93
N GLY A 141 -21.22 -12.32 -23.13
CA GLY A 141 -22.25 -12.10 -22.12
C GLY A 141 -23.51 -12.84 -22.53
#